data_AF-A0AAX0LRF9-F1
#
_entry.id   AF-A0AAX0LRF9-F1
#
_cell.length_a   1.000
_cell.length_b   1.000
_cell.length_c   1.000
_cell.angle_alpha   90.00
_cell.angle_beta   90.00
_cell.angle_gamma   90.00
#
_symmetry.space_group_name_H-M   'P 1'
#
loop_
_entity.id
_entity.type
_entity.pdbx_description
1 polymer ?
#
loop_
_entity_poly.entity_id
_entity_poly.type
_entity_poly.pdbx_seq_one_letter_code
_entity_poly.pdbx_strand_id
1 'polypeptide(L)'
;MAKLSFSEQKKLEESLKYIPLPKMCNTDDNLWIKSYLKRLPERYRQEVANLYSIIFLRKLHDRNLHEMKRISMARRTANVMLYNIVDLFEKRNKNDNDC
;
A
#
# COMPACT_ATOMS: atom_id res chain seq x y z
N MET A 1 -14.64 7.73 -0.29
CA MET A 1 -14.11 7.05 -1.50
C MET A 1 -15.18 6.10 -2.00
N ALA A 2 -15.49 6.11 -3.29
CA ALA A 2 -16.48 5.20 -3.86
C ALA A 2 -16.01 3.74 -3.74
N LYS A 3 -16.92 2.83 -3.36
CA LYS A 3 -16.66 1.40 -3.31
C LYS A 3 -16.47 0.91 -4.76
N LEU A 4 -15.34 0.28 -5.07
CA LEU A 4 -15.09 -0.31 -6.39
C LEU A 4 -16.09 -1.43 -6.67
N SER A 5 -16.64 -1.48 -7.88
CA SER A 5 -17.44 -2.60 -8.36
C SER A 5 -16.61 -3.87 -8.47
N PHE A 6 -17.28 -5.04 -8.50
CA PHE A 6 -16.61 -6.33 -8.63
C PHE A 6 -15.70 -6.42 -9.87
N SER A 7 -16.13 -5.85 -11.00
CA SER A 7 -15.34 -5.82 -12.24
C SER A 7 -14.06 -4.99 -12.08
N GLU A 8 -14.14 -3.84 -11.41
CA GLU A 8 -12.99 -2.97 -11.16
C GLU A 8 -12.00 -3.59 -10.18
N GLN A 9 -12.51 -4.30 -9.16
CA GLN A 9 -11.68 -5.06 -8.23
C GLN A 9 -10.90 -6.16 -8.97
N LYS A 10 -11.57 -6.92 -9.86
CA LYS A 10 -10.94 -7.99 -10.65
C LYS A 10 -9.87 -7.45 -11.61
N LYS A 11 -10.14 -6.36 -12.33
CA LYS A 11 -9.14 -5.70 -13.20
C LYS A 11 -7.95 -5.17 -12.42
N LEU A 12 -8.19 -4.59 -11.24
CA LEU A 12 -7.13 -4.12 -10.35
C LEU A 12 -6.26 -5.30 -9.87
N GLU A 13 -6.90 -6.40 -9.47
CA GLU A 13 -6.24 -7.61 -9.03
C GLU A 13 -5.37 -8.23 -10.12
N GLU A 14 -5.86 -8.30 -11.36
CA GLU A 14 -5.12 -8.78 -12.53
C GLU A 14 -3.93 -7.87 -12.87
N SER A 15 -4.10 -6.55 -12.84
CA SER A 15 -3.04 -5.58 -13.14
C SER A 15 -1.88 -5.57 -12.13
N LEU A 16 -2.12 -6.13 -10.94
CA LEU A 16 -1.15 -6.18 -9.84
C LEU A 16 -0.86 -7.63 -9.41
N LYS A 17 -1.27 -8.60 -10.24
CA LYS A 17 -1.13 -10.05 -9.97
C LYS A 17 0.33 -10.46 -9.73
N TYR A 18 1.27 -9.75 -10.36
CA TYR A 18 2.70 -10.01 -10.25
C TYR A 18 3.38 -9.25 -9.11
N ILE A 19 2.64 -8.45 -8.33
CA ILE A 19 3.15 -7.80 -7.12
C ILE A 19 2.74 -8.66 -5.93
N PRO A 20 3.61 -9.57 -5.45
CA PRO A 20 3.30 -10.36 -4.28
C PRO A 20 3.23 -9.42 -3.06
N LEU A 21 2.02 -9.28 -2.50
CA LEU A 21 1.85 -8.72 -1.16
C LEU A 21 2.06 -9.85 -0.14
N PRO A 22 2.64 -9.57 1.03
CA PRO A 22 2.80 -10.59 2.06
C PRO A 22 1.45 -11.19 2.44
N LYS A 23 1.42 -12.50 2.72
CA LYS A 23 0.25 -13.24 3.29
C LYS A 23 -0.25 -12.71 4.65
N MET A 24 0.25 -11.56 5.09
CA MET A 24 0.01 -10.97 6.41
C MET A 24 -1.05 -9.85 6.39
N CYS A 25 -1.55 -9.49 5.22
CA CYS A 25 -2.58 -8.47 5.05
C CYS A 25 -3.94 -9.16 4.80
N ASN A 26 -4.98 -8.75 5.53
CA ASN A 26 -6.35 -9.19 5.25
C ASN A 26 -6.72 -8.86 3.79
N THR A 27 -7.69 -9.57 3.22
CA THR A 27 -8.15 -9.32 1.83
C THR A 27 -8.48 -7.84 1.58
N ASP A 28 -9.13 -7.19 2.54
CA ASP A 28 -9.45 -5.75 2.46
C ASP A 28 -8.20 -4.86 2.48
N ASP A 29 -7.19 -5.20 3.29
CA ASP A 29 -5.91 -4.49 3.33
C ASP A 29 -5.18 -4.63 1.98
N ASN A 30 -5.18 -5.84 1.39
CA ASN A 30 -4.57 -6.09 0.09
C ASN A 30 -5.21 -5.25 -1.02
N LEU A 31 -6.54 -5.16 -1.04
CA LEU A 31 -7.26 -4.33 -2.02
C LEU A 31 -6.91 -2.84 -1.84
N TRP A 32 -6.83 -2.37 -0.59
CA TRP A 32 -6.45 -1.00 -0.30
C TRP A 32 -5.01 -0.70 -0.76
N ILE A 33 -4.04 -1.54 -0.40
CA ILE A 33 -2.63 -1.38 -0.81
C ILE A 33 -2.51 -1.38 -2.33
N LYS A 34 -3.15 -2.35 -3.01
CA LYS A 34 -3.19 -2.44 -4.47
C LYS A 34 -3.76 -1.17 -5.11
N SER A 35 -4.83 -0.61 -4.55
CA SER A 35 -5.44 0.63 -5.05
C SER A 35 -4.52 1.85 -4.98
N TYR A 36 -3.61 1.90 -3.99
CA TYR A 36 -2.59 2.93 -3.86
C TYR A 36 -1.39 2.67 -4.77
N LEU A 37 -0.89 1.43 -4.83
CA LEU A 37 0.21 1.06 -5.70
C LEU A 37 -0.10 1.32 -7.19
N LYS A 38 -1.35 1.11 -7.63
CA LYS A 38 -1.76 1.40 -9.02
C LYS A 38 -1.54 2.87 -9.42
N ARG A 39 -1.58 3.80 -8.47
CA ARG A 39 -1.37 5.24 -8.70
C ARG A 39 0.09 5.58 -8.96
N LEU A 40 1.00 4.68 -8.60
CA LEU A 40 2.42 4.80 -8.90
C LEU A 40 2.74 4.22 -10.29
N PRO A 41 3.81 4.69 -10.94
CA PRO A 41 4.35 4.08 -12.14
C PRO A 41 4.75 2.64 -11.89
N GLU A 42 4.54 1.77 -12.88
CA GLU A 42 4.74 0.32 -12.77
C GLU A 42 6.13 -0.06 -12.22
N ARG A 43 7.18 0.62 -12.69
CA ARG A 43 8.57 0.39 -12.26
C ARG A 43 8.82 0.54 -10.76
N TYR A 44 8.00 1.33 -10.04
CA TYR A 44 8.17 1.58 -8.60
C TYR A 44 7.26 0.71 -7.74
N ARG A 45 6.23 0.07 -8.30
CA ARG A 45 5.19 -0.59 -7.50
C ARG A 45 5.75 -1.76 -6.69
N GLN A 46 6.65 -2.55 -7.28
CA GLN A 46 7.27 -3.68 -6.59
C GLN A 46 8.16 -3.22 -5.43
N GLU A 47 8.97 -2.19 -5.65
CA GLU A 47 9.87 -1.65 -4.63
C GLU A 47 9.08 -1.05 -3.45
N VAL A 48 8.03 -0.29 -3.74
CA VAL A 48 7.16 0.29 -2.70
C VAL A 48 6.38 -0.80 -1.95
N ALA A 49 5.93 -1.85 -2.64
CA ALA A 49 5.31 -3.01 -2.00
C ALA A 49 6.29 -3.75 -1.05
N ASN A 50 7.55 -3.92 -1.47
CA ASN A 50 8.59 -4.49 -0.64
C ASN A 50 8.85 -3.62 0.60
N LEU A 51 8.97 -2.30 0.43
CA LEU A 51 9.18 -1.37 1.53
C LEU A 51 8.02 -1.39 2.54
N TYR A 52 6.78 -1.42 2.04
CA TYR A 52 5.58 -1.55 2.86
C TYR A 52 5.67 -2.80 3.75
N SER A 53 6.06 -3.91 3.16
CA SER A 53 6.20 -5.21 3.82
C SER A 53 7.26 -5.18 4.92
N ILE A 54 8.42 -4.59 4.64
CA ILE A 54 9.52 -4.43 5.60
C ILE A 54 9.09 -3.61 6.81
N ILE A 55 8.42 -2.47 6.58
CA ILE A 55 7.95 -1.59 7.66
C ILE A 55 6.90 -2.29 8.52
N PHE A 56 5.95 -2.96 7.88
CA PHE A 56 4.91 -3.71 8.56
C PHE A 56 5.51 -4.79 9.47
N LEU A 57 6.38 -5.64 8.93
CA LEU A 57 7.06 -6.70 9.67
C LEU A 57 7.88 -6.18 10.84
N ARG A 58 8.66 -5.12 10.61
CA ARG A 58 9.49 -4.51 11.66
C ARG A 58 8.64 -4.03 12.83
N LYS A 59 7.47 -3.45 12.57
CA LYS A 59 6.55 -3.00 13.63
C LYS A 59 5.74 -4.13 14.24
N LEU A 60 5.40 -5.15 13.46
CA LEU A 60 4.70 -6.34 13.95
C LEU A 60 5.54 -7.11 14.97
N HIS A 61 6.86 -7.17 14.76
CA HIS A 61 7.80 -7.86 15.65
C HIS A 61 8.42 -6.95 16.73
N ASP A 62 7.90 -5.72 16.92
CA ASP A 62 8.37 -4.82 17.96
C ASP A 62 7.96 -5.34 19.36
N ARG A 63 8.92 -5.95 20.05
CA ARG A 63 8.71 -6.60 21.35
C ARG A 63 8.36 -5.62 22.48
N ASN A 64 8.57 -4.33 22.28
CA ASN A 64 8.25 -3.29 23.26
C ASN A 64 6.74 -2.98 23.34
N LEU A 65 5.96 -3.43 22.35
CA LEU A 65 4.52 -3.23 22.31
C LEU A 65 3.78 -4.49 22.76
N HIS A 66 2.59 -4.32 23.34
CA HIS A 66 1.68 -5.43 23.60
C HIS A 66 1.23 -6.06 22.28
N GLU A 67 1.17 -7.39 22.20
CA GLU A 67 0.89 -8.16 20.97
C GLU A 67 -0.35 -7.66 20.21
N MET A 68 -1.46 -7.47 20.92
CA MET A 68 -2.71 -6.92 20.35
C MET A 68 -2.57 -5.53 19.70
N LYS A 69 -1.60 -4.71 20.14
CA LYS A 69 -1.34 -3.39 19.56
C LYS A 69 -0.37 -3.43 18.38
N ARG A 70 0.46 -4.48 18.26
CA ARG A 70 1.50 -4.61 17.22
C ARG A 70 0.90 -4.62 15.82
N ILE A 71 -0.14 -5.41 15.60
CA ILE A 71 -0.79 -5.53 14.27
C ILE A 71 -1.38 -4.18 13.83
N SER A 72 -2.16 -3.53 14.70
CA SER A 72 -2.78 -2.23 14.40
C SER A 72 -1.73 -1.15 14.13
N MET A 73 -0.67 -1.11 14.94
CA MET A 73 0.42 -0.15 14.79
C MET A 73 1.27 -0.41 13.55
N ALA A 74 1.52 -1.68 13.22
CA ALA A 74 2.19 -2.07 11.99
C ALA A 74 1.40 -1.64 10.75
N ARG A 75 0.09 -1.93 10.71
CA ARG A 75 -0.80 -1.50 9.63
C ARG A 75 -0.81 0.02 9.49
N ARG A 76 -1.03 0.74 10.59
CA ARG A 76 -1.05 2.21 10.57
C ARG A 76 0.26 2.79 10.04
N THR A 77 1.40 2.29 10.52
CA THR A 77 2.72 2.80 10.13
C THR A 77 2.99 2.57 8.64
N ALA A 78 2.73 1.35 8.16
CA ALA A 78 2.94 1.00 6.76
C ALA A 78 1.98 1.76 5.82
N ASN A 79 0.72 1.92 6.21
CA ASN A 79 -0.28 2.69 5.44
C ASN A 79 0.09 4.18 5.33
N VAL A 80 0.56 4.79 6.43
CA VAL A 80 1.03 6.19 6.41
C VAL A 80 2.19 6.36 5.45
N MET A 81 3.15 5.42 5.44
CA MET A 81 4.26 5.45 4.50
C MET A 81 3.77 5.39 3.05
N LEU A 82 2.91 4.41 2.72
CA LEU A 82 2.39 4.24 1.36
C LEU A 82 1.59 5.47 0.91
N TYR A 83 0.75 6.02 1.79
CA TYR A 83 -0.02 7.23 1.53
C TYR A 83 0.90 8.41 1.21
N ASN A 84 1.94 8.63 2.02
CA ASN A 84 2.88 9.74 1.82
C ASN A 84 3.65 9.62 0.49
N ILE A 85 4.09 8.42 0.11
CA ILE A 85 4.76 8.21 -1.18
C ILE A 85 3.82 8.57 -2.34
N VAL A 86 2.57 8.09 -2.30
CA VAL A 86 1.58 8.37 -3.34
C VAL A 86 1.23 9.86 -3.40
N ASP A 87 1.00 10.50 -2.25
CA ASP A 87 0.68 11.93 -2.17
C ASP A 87 1.82 12.79 -2.73
N LEU A 88 3.08 12.49 -2.39
CA LEU A 88 4.24 13.19 -2.94
C LEU A 88 4.35 13.00 -4.47
N PHE A 89 4.08 11.80 -4.97
CA PHE A 89 4.10 11.52 -6.40
C PHE A 89 2.98 12.30 -7.14
N GLU A 90 1.75 12.26 -6.61
CA GLU A 90 0.61 12.98 -7.19
C GLU A 90 0.83 14.51 -7.16
N LYS A 91 1.39 15.06 -6.09
CA LYS A 91 1.72 16.49 -5.98
C LYS A 91 2.79 16.92 -6.97
N ARG A 92 3.85 16.13 -7.13
CA ARG A 92 4.92 16.42 -8.09
C ARG A 92 4.38 16.49 -9.53
N ASN A 93 3.52 15.55 -9.92
CA ASN A 93 2.94 15.54 -11.26
C ASN A 93 1.92 16.65 -11.51
N LYS A 94 1.29 17.21 -10.47
CA LYS A 94 0.42 18.39 -10.63
C LYS A 94 1.23 19.63 -10.94
N ASN A 95 2.35 19.82 -10.24
CA ASN A 95 3.22 20.98 -10.46
C ASN A 95 3.90 20.97 -11.84
N ASP A 96 4.14 19.79 -12.42
CA ASP A 96 4.74 19.66 -13.76
C ASP A 96 3.74 19.93 -14.91
N ASN A 97 2.42 19.95 -14.64
CA ASN A 97 1.38 20.20 -15.64
C ASN A 97 0.86 21.66 -15.65
N ASP A 98 1.36 22.51 -14.76
CA ASP A 98 1.00 23.93 -14.65
C ASP A 98 2.04 24.88 -15.33
N CYS A 99 2.89 24.35 -16.23
CA CYS A 99 3.86 25.11 -17.03
C CYS A 99 3.60 24.96 -18.54
#